data_AF-A0A2D3V1F8-F1
#
_entry.id   AF-A0A2D3V1F8-F1
#
_cell.length_a   1.000
_cell.length_b   1.000
_cell.length_c   1.000
_cell.angle_alpha   90.00
_cell.angle_beta   90.00
_cell.angle_gamma   90.00
#
_symmetry.space_group_name_H-M   'P 1'
#
loop_
_entity.id
_entity.type
_entity.pdbx_description
1 polymer ?
#
loop_
_entity_poly.entity_id
_entity_poly.type
_entity_poly.pdbx_seq_one_letter_code
_entity_poly.pdbx_strand_id
1 'polypeptide(L)'
;MERETWAYMVLDQQQQLHEPKITPQVLGHLTECGRVIGLLFEKLDGRFASISDLPKCTEALKRLHQIGLTHGDVNRYNFIMNDREDRMQMVDFEHASAFEEVAAKEELDSLERELSEETGRGGPAILT
;
A
#
# COMPACT_ATOMS: atom_id res chain seq x y z
N MET A 1 -4.29 -12.12 5.39
CA MET A 1 -4.56 -11.59 6.74
C MET A 1 -3.34 -11.56 7.65
N GLU A 2 -2.66 -12.68 7.97
CA GLU A 2 -1.49 -12.63 8.88
C GLU A 2 -0.38 -11.70 8.40
N ARG A 3 -0.02 -11.76 7.11
CA ARG A 3 0.99 -10.88 6.50
C ARG A 3 0.59 -9.41 6.53
N GLU A 4 -0.65 -9.11 6.17
CA GLU A 4 -1.17 -7.75 6.19
C GLU A 4 -1.14 -7.16 7.60
N THR A 5 -1.64 -7.90 8.60
CA THR A 5 -1.56 -7.47 10.01
C THR A 5 -0.13 -7.25 10.46
N TRP A 6 0.79 -8.16 10.12
CA TRP A 6 2.21 -8.00 10.41
C TRP A 6 2.81 -6.75 9.75
N ALA A 7 2.50 -6.50 8.48
CA ALA A 7 3.01 -5.34 7.75
C ALA A 7 2.54 -4.04 8.41
N TYR A 8 1.25 -3.91 8.73
CA TYR A 8 0.73 -2.74 9.43
C TYR A 8 1.31 -2.56 10.83
N MET A 9 1.63 -3.65 11.55
CA MET A 9 2.35 -3.56 12.83
C MET A 9 3.76 -3.00 12.66
N VAL A 10 4.51 -3.42 11.62
CA VAL A 10 5.85 -2.90 11.33
C VAL A 10 5.76 -1.42 10.94
N LEU A 11 4.80 -1.06 10.08
CA LEU A 11 4.58 0.31 9.62
C LEU A 11 4.23 1.25 10.77
N ASP A 12 3.34 0.86 11.68
CA ASP A 12 2.96 1.69 12.83
C ASP A 12 4.12 1.93 13.80
N GLN A 13 5.02 0.94 13.96
CA GLN A 13 6.20 1.06 14.83
C GLN A 13 7.34 1.87 14.23
N GLN A 14 7.52 1.82 12.90
CA GLN A 14 8.69 2.36 12.22
C GLN A 14 8.42 3.68 11.47
N GLN A 15 7.16 4.03 11.18
CA GLN A 15 6.84 5.31 10.57
C GLN A 15 7.11 6.46 11.56
N GLN A 16 7.94 7.40 11.14
CA GLN A 16 8.24 8.59 11.93
C GLN A 16 7.00 9.49 12.03
N LEU A 17 6.69 9.95 13.25
CA LEU A 17 5.53 10.82 13.54
C LEU A 17 5.51 12.14 12.75
N HIS A 18 6.65 12.59 12.22
CA HIS A 18 6.79 13.86 11.52
C HIS A 18 6.78 13.76 10.00
N GLU A 19 6.80 12.55 9.45
CA GLU A 19 6.76 12.36 8.01
C GLU A 19 5.33 11.97 7.57
N PRO A 20 4.88 12.35 6.36
CA PRO A 20 3.56 11.96 5.84
C PRO A 20 3.37 10.44 5.89
N LYS A 21 2.23 9.92 6.33
CA LYS A 21 2.02 8.47 6.33
C LYS A 21 1.91 7.95 4.89
N ILE A 22 2.55 6.81 4.62
CA ILE A 22 2.46 6.11 3.32
C ILE A 22 1.37 5.03 3.32
N THR A 23 0.60 4.90 4.40
CA THR A 23 -0.46 3.89 4.57
C THR A 23 -1.66 4.50 5.29
N PRO A 24 -2.86 3.88 5.21
CA PRO A 24 -3.97 4.26 6.06
C PRO A 24 -3.67 3.96 7.53
N GLN A 25 -4.24 4.74 8.44
CA GLN A 25 -4.29 4.43 9.86
C GLN A 25 -5.17 3.21 10.13
N VAL A 26 -4.68 2.27 10.95
CA VAL A 26 -5.49 1.22 11.54
C VAL A 26 -6.35 1.82 12.65
N LEU A 27 -7.67 1.72 12.53
CA LEU A 27 -8.64 2.18 13.51
C LEU A 27 -9.03 1.08 14.51
N GLY A 28 -8.90 -0.19 14.12
CA GLY A 28 -9.19 -1.32 15.00
C GLY A 28 -9.15 -2.68 14.31
N HIS A 29 -9.45 -3.72 15.08
CA HIS A 29 -9.58 -5.10 14.61
C HIS A 29 -11.05 -5.50 14.54
N LEU A 30 -11.44 -6.22 13.49
CA LEU A 30 -12.74 -6.87 13.39
C LEU A 30 -12.66 -8.24 14.05
N THR A 31 -13.66 -8.58 14.88
CA THR A 31 -13.68 -9.86 15.60
C THR A 31 -15.00 -10.61 15.40
N GLU A 32 -14.91 -11.93 15.26
CA GLU A 32 -16.05 -12.84 15.25
C GLU A 32 -15.79 -13.95 16.28
N CYS A 33 -16.70 -14.10 17.24
CA CYS A 33 -16.58 -15.07 18.34
C CYS A 33 -15.22 -15.00 19.09
N GLY A 34 -14.66 -13.80 19.24
CA GLY A 34 -13.38 -13.57 19.93
C GLY A 34 -12.13 -13.80 19.07
N ARG A 35 -12.26 -14.22 17.81
CA ARG A 35 -11.15 -14.34 16.86
C ARG A 35 -11.07 -13.08 15.99
N VAL A 36 -9.87 -12.54 15.77
CA VAL A 36 -9.64 -11.47 14.79
C VAL A 36 -9.88 -12.01 13.39
N ILE A 37 -10.80 -11.40 12.65
CA ILE A 37 -11.18 -11.76 11.28
C ILE A 37 -10.87 -10.67 10.26
N GLY A 38 -10.35 -9.51 10.69
CA GLY A 38 -9.97 -8.44 9.78
C GLY A 38 -9.49 -7.17 10.48
N LEU A 39 -9.19 -6.15 9.68
CA LEU A 39 -8.77 -4.83 10.11
C LEU A 39 -9.78 -3.78 9.66
N LEU A 40 -9.92 -2.72 10.47
CA LEU A 40 -10.65 -1.51 10.11
C LEU A 40 -9.63 -0.39 9.90
N PHE A 41 -9.70 0.26 8.74
CA PHE A 41 -8.81 1.34 8.36
C PHE A 41 -9.53 2.69 8.29
N GLU A 42 -8.76 3.78 8.37
CA GLU A 42 -9.26 5.08 7.94
C GLU A 42 -9.68 5.02 6.47
N LYS A 43 -10.71 5.78 6.11
CA LYS A 43 -11.10 5.91 4.71
C LYS A 43 -10.12 6.86 4.03
N LEU A 44 -9.42 6.35 3.03
CA LEU A 44 -8.62 7.19 2.14
C LEU A 44 -9.54 7.89 1.14
N ASP A 45 -9.45 9.21 1.08
CA ASP A 45 -10.00 9.99 -0.02
C ASP A 45 -8.95 10.12 -1.11
N GLY A 46 -9.36 9.95 -2.36
CA GLY A 46 -8.44 10.03 -3.50
C GLY A 46 -8.91 9.22 -4.68
N ARG A 47 -8.04 9.15 -5.69
CA ARG A 47 -8.18 8.31 -6.87
C ARG A 47 -7.08 7.26 -6.88
N PHE A 48 -7.32 6.15 -7.58
CA PHE A 48 -6.24 5.23 -7.91
C PHE A 48 -5.14 5.94 -8.69
N ALA A 49 -3.91 5.52 -8.46
CA ALA A 49 -2.78 6.04 -9.20
C ALA A 49 -2.89 5.76 -10.70
N SER A 50 -2.21 6.60 -11.46
CA SER A 50 -2.02 6.50 -12.90
C SER A 50 -0.53 6.63 -13.22
N ILE A 51 -0.17 6.40 -14.47
CA ILE A 51 1.19 6.62 -14.96
C ILE A 51 1.73 8.03 -14.65
N SER A 52 0.87 9.05 -14.62
CA SER A 52 1.24 10.42 -14.29
C SER A 52 1.74 10.58 -12.84
N ASP A 53 1.41 9.63 -11.95
CA ASP A 53 1.78 9.63 -10.54
C ASP A 53 3.06 8.84 -10.27
N LEU A 54 3.72 8.29 -11.31
CA LEU A 54 4.93 7.47 -11.19
C LEU A 54 5.99 8.06 -10.25
N PRO A 55 6.33 9.37 -10.28
CA PRO A 55 7.30 9.93 -9.34
C PRO A 55 6.89 9.76 -7.86
N LYS A 56 5.60 9.95 -7.54
CA LYS A 56 5.08 9.84 -6.17
C LYS A 56 4.93 8.40 -5.72
N CYS A 57 4.48 7.51 -6.61
CA CYS A 57 4.47 6.08 -6.35
C CYS A 57 5.89 5.56 -6.07
N THR A 58 6.87 5.99 -6.86
CA THR A 58 8.29 5.64 -6.68
C THR A 58 8.82 6.10 -5.31
N GLU A 59 8.49 7.33 -4.90
CA GLU A 59 8.89 7.87 -3.60
C GLU A 59 8.26 7.09 -2.44
N ALA A 60 6.95 6.85 -2.49
CA ALA A 60 6.23 6.08 -1.48
C ALA A 60 6.79 4.66 -1.35
N LEU A 61 7.04 3.99 -2.47
CA LEU A 61 7.59 2.64 -2.51
C LEU A 61 9.02 2.57 -1.97
N LYS A 62 9.89 3.51 -2.34
CA LYS A 62 11.25 3.62 -1.76
C LYS A 62 11.21 3.83 -0.25
N ARG A 63 10.22 4.57 0.25
CA ARG A 63 10.06 4.78 1.69
C ARG A 63 9.57 3.53 2.41
N LEU A 64 8.72 2.72 1.78
CA LEU A 64 8.38 1.39 2.27
C LEU A 64 9.63 0.50 2.38
N HIS A 65 10.48 0.51 1.34
CA HIS A 65 11.75 -0.22 1.34
C HIS A 65 12.69 0.24 2.46
N GLN A 66 12.77 1.54 2.73
CA GLN A 66 13.55 2.11 3.84
C GLN A 66 13.04 1.69 5.22
N ILE A 67 11.73 1.47 5.36
CA ILE A 67 11.11 0.93 6.59
C ILE A 67 11.45 -0.57 6.78
N GLY A 68 11.98 -1.23 5.75
CA GLY A 68 12.36 -2.64 5.81
C GLY A 68 11.27 -3.58 5.31
N LEU A 69 10.37 -3.11 4.43
CA LEU A 69 9.32 -3.91 3.82
C LEU A 69 9.38 -3.87 2.29
N THR A 70 8.95 -4.97 1.67
CA THR A 70 8.61 -5.08 0.24
C THR A 70 7.10 -5.30 0.16
N HIS A 71 6.39 -4.66 -0.77
CA HIS A 71 4.92 -4.71 -0.85
C HIS A 71 4.40 -6.05 -1.40
N GLY A 72 5.04 -6.58 -2.43
CA GLY A 72 4.73 -7.82 -3.12
C GLY A 72 3.64 -7.71 -4.20
N ASP A 73 2.94 -6.58 -4.30
CA ASP A 73 1.87 -6.34 -5.29
C ASP A 73 1.68 -4.83 -5.57
N VAL A 74 2.56 -4.27 -6.40
CA VAL A 74 2.59 -2.83 -6.70
C VAL A 74 1.66 -2.43 -7.87
N ASN A 75 0.52 -3.11 -8.00
CA ASN A 75 -0.49 -2.74 -9.00
C ASN A 75 -1.08 -1.34 -8.71
N ARG A 76 -1.54 -0.62 -9.75
CA ARG A 76 -2.04 0.76 -9.64
C ARG A 76 -3.18 0.98 -8.64
N TYR A 77 -3.98 -0.05 -8.35
CA TYR A 77 -5.13 0.05 -7.46
C TYR A 77 -4.72 0.00 -5.99
N ASN A 78 -3.52 -0.47 -5.71
CA ASN A 78 -2.91 -0.45 -4.37
C ASN A 78 -2.28 0.89 -4.02
N PHE A 79 -2.29 1.87 -4.94
CA PHE A 79 -1.83 3.23 -4.71
C PHE A 79 -2.99 4.22 -4.80
N ILE A 80 -3.19 5.00 -3.74
CA ILE A 80 -4.23 6.02 -3.62
C ILE A 80 -3.58 7.39 -3.58
N MET A 81 -3.84 8.19 -4.62
CA MET A 81 -3.40 9.58 -4.72
C MET A 81 -4.51 10.51 -4.20
N ASN A 82 -4.19 11.26 -3.15
CA ASN A 82 -5.02 12.37 -2.69
C ASN A 82 -4.51 13.68 -3.31
N ASP A 83 -5.14 14.12 -4.40
CA ASP A 83 -4.72 15.33 -5.13
C ASP A 83 -4.84 16.62 -4.29
N ARG A 84 -5.67 16.65 -3.24
CA ARG A 84 -5.86 17.85 -2.39
C ARG A 84 -4.72 18.01 -1.39
N GLU A 85 -4.26 16.91 -0.83
CA GLU A 85 -3.20 16.86 0.19
C GLU A 85 -1.82 16.56 -0.41
N ASP A 86 -1.78 16.37 -1.73
CA ASP A 86 -0.60 15.93 -2.48
C ASP A 86 0.06 14.67 -1.91
N ARG A 87 -0.75 13.73 -1.41
CA ARG A 87 -0.28 12.57 -0.64
C ARG A 87 -0.53 11.26 -1.40
N MET A 88 0.51 10.44 -1.48
CA MET A 88 0.45 9.07 -2.00
C MET A 88 0.44 8.07 -0.84
N GLN A 89 -0.56 7.20 -0.81
CA GLN A 89 -0.67 6.13 0.19
C GLN A 89 -0.85 4.78 -0.50
N MET A 90 -0.27 3.74 0.10
CA MET A 90 -0.38 2.35 -0.32
C MET A 90 -1.39 1.61 0.55
N VAL A 91 -2.05 0.62 -0.05
CA VAL A 91 -3.01 -0.28 0.59
C VAL A 91 -2.75 -1.72 0.14
N ASP A 92 -3.39 -2.68 0.80
CA ASP A 92 -3.32 -4.11 0.47
C ASP A 92 -1.92 -4.74 0.62
N PHE A 93 -1.50 -4.88 1.88
CA PHE A 93 -0.22 -5.48 2.24
C PHE A 93 -0.28 -7.00 2.41
N GLU A 94 -1.24 -7.69 1.77
CA GLU A 94 -1.38 -9.13 1.96
C GLU A 94 -0.19 -9.94 1.40
N HIS A 95 0.48 -9.40 0.38
CA HIS A 95 1.67 -9.97 -0.25
C HIS A 95 2.98 -9.46 0.37
N ALA A 96 2.90 -8.59 1.37
CA ALA A 96 4.07 -7.95 1.94
C ALA A 96 5.04 -8.94 2.59
N SER A 97 6.31 -8.59 2.55
CA SER A 97 7.40 -9.35 3.15
C SER A 97 8.49 -8.44 3.70
N ALA A 98 9.41 -9.01 4.49
CA ALA A 98 10.57 -8.27 4.93
C ALA A 98 11.39 -7.84 3.71
N PHE A 99 12.03 -6.67 3.80
CA PHE A 99 12.79 -6.12 2.68
C PHE A 99 13.79 -7.15 2.13
N GLU A 100 13.69 -7.36 0.83
CA GLU A 100 14.59 -8.19 0.05
C GLU A 100 15.02 -7.38 -1.17
N GLU A 101 16.35 -7.28 -1.40
CA GLU A 101 16.92 -6.32 -2.35
C GLU A 101 16.51 -6.61 -3.79
N VAL A 102 16.44 -7.89 -4.17
CA VAL A 102 16.05 -8.29 -5.53
C VAL A 102 14.56 -7.98 -5.74
N ALA A 103 13.70 -8.37 -4.81
CA ALA A 103 12.27 -8.11 -4.88
C ALA A 103 11.96 -6.60 -4.88
N ALA A 104 12.61 -5.83 -4.03
CA ALA A 104 12.45 -4.37 -3.98
C ALA A 104 12.84 -3.69 -5.31
N LYS A 105 13.92 -4.17 -5.94
CA LYS A 105 14.33 -3.70 -7.26
C LYS A 105 13.30 -4.07 -8.33
N GLU A 106 12.80 -5.31 -8.32
CA GLU A 106 11.76 -5.76 -9.26
C GLU A 106 10.47 -4.95 -9.15
N GLU A 107 10.07 -4.56 -7.94
CA GLU A 107 8.93 -3.67 -7.73
C GLU A 107 9.15 -2.30 -8.40
N LEU A 108 10.33 -1.70 -8.22
CA LEU A 108 10.66 -0.41 -8.84
C LEU A 108 10.75 -0.50 -10.36
N ASP A 109 11.39 -1.56 -10.88
CA ASP A 109 11.59 -1.77 -12.31
C ASP A 109 10.25 -2.06 -13.02
N SER A 110 9.28 -2.68 -12.34
CA SER A 110 7.96 -2.99 -12.90
C SER A 110 6.92 -1.87 -12.74
N LEU A 111 7.17 -0.89 -11.88
CA LEU A 111 6.17 0.10 -11.45
C LEU A 111 5.55 0.90 -12.61
N GLU A 112 6.36 1.31 -13.60
CA GLU A 112 5.86 2.05 -14.77
C GLU A 112 4.81 1.25 -15.55
N ARG A 113 5.05 -0.06 -15.72
CA ARG A 113 4.13 -0.98 -16.38
C ARG A 113 2.86 -1.19 -15.55
N GLU A 114 3.00 -1.37 -14.24
CA GLU A 114 1.86 -1.59 -13.35
C GLU A 114 0.95 -0.36 -13.25
N LEU A 115 1.50 0.85 -13.32
CA LEU A 115 0.73 2.10 -13.34
C LEU A 115 0.05 2.39 -14.68
N SER A 116 0.57 1.82 -15.77
CA SER A 116 0.02 1.93 -17.13
C SER A 116 -0.99 0.82 -17.46
N GLU A 117 -1.25 -0.09 -16.52
CA GLU A 117 -2.18 -1.21 -16.69
C GLU A 117 -3.63 -0.68 -16.77
N GLU A 118 -4.37 -1.09 -17.82
CA GLU A 118 -5.77 -0.69 -18.05
C GLU A 118 -6.75 -1.85 -18.24
N THR A 119 -6.30 -3.11 -18.19
CA THR A 119 -7.20 -4.27 -18.29
C THR A 119 -8.08 -4.45 -17.05
N GLY A 120 -7.77 -3.75 -15.95
CA GLY A 120 -8.50 -3.84 -14.69
C GLY A 120 -7.95 -4.92 -13.76
N ARG A 121 -6.80 -5.50 -14.08
CA ARG A 121 -6.13 -6.49 -13.24
C ARG A 121 -5.72 -5.85 -11.91
N GLY A 122 -6.10 -6.48 -10.80
CA GLY A 122 -5.89 -5.94 -9.45
C GLY A 122 -6.93 -4.89 -9.05
N GLY A 123 -7.89 -4.57 -9.94
CA GLY A 123 -8.96 -3.63 -9.64
C GLY A 123 -9.96 -4.18 -8.62
N PRO A 124 -10.68 -3.30 -7.91
CA PRO A 124 -11.73 -3.72 -6.98
C PRO A 124 -12.84 -4.47 -7.72
N ALA A 125 -13.46 -5.45 -7.05
CA ALA A 125 -14.61 -6.15 -7.59
C ALA A 125 -15.76 -5.16 -7.87
N ILE A 126 -16.21 -5.11 -9.13
CA ILE A 126 -17.39 -4.33 -9.50
C ILE A 126 -18.62 -5.18 -9.13
N LEU A 127 -19.25 -4.87 -8.01
CA LEU A 127 -20.57 -5.40 -7.67
C LEU A 127 -21.60 -4.65 -8.53
N THR A 128 -22.02 -5.25 -9.63
CA THR A 128 -23.16 -4.81 -10.46
C THR A 128 -24.49 -5.31 -9.93
#